data_AF-A0A7C7TM67-F1
#
_entry.id   AF-A0A7C7TM67-F1
#
_cell.length_a   1.000
_cell.length_b   1.000
_cell.length_c   1.000
_cell.angle_alpha   90.00
_cell.angle_beta   90.00
_cell.angle_gamma   90.00
#
_symmetry.space_group_name_H-M   'P 1'
#
loop_
_entity.id
_entity.type
_entity.pdbx_description
1 polymer ?
#
loop_
_entity_poly.entity_id
_entity_poly.type
_entity_poly.pdbx_seq_one_letter_code
_entity_poly.pdbx_strand_id
1 'polypeptide(L)' 'MKGGTLLPDWLEHLSHARALQLTEGADSAWAYLERIRQSQPDPEAVQVWVDRLLEALEHPDPEAALSRWA' A
#
# COMPACT_ATOMS: atom_id res chain seq x y z
N MET A 1 -9.38 -8.57 16.79
CA MET A 1 -8.46 -7.47 16.48
C MET A 1 -9.26 -6.43 15.71
N LYS A 2 -9.39 -5.19 16.20
CA LYS A 2 -10.02 -4.12 15.41
C LYS A 2 -9.09 -3.85 14.24
N GLY A 3 -9.53 -4.19 13.03
CA GLY A 3 -8.78 -3.88 11.83
C GLY A 3 -8.58 -2.38 11.76
N GLY A 4 -7.33 -1.93 11.86
CA GLY A 4 -7.01 -0.53 11.58
C GLY A 4 -7.59 -0.15 10.22
N THR A 5 -8.12 1.08 10.13
CA THR A 5 -8.75 1.72 8.96
C THR A 5 -7.71 2.36 8.06
N LEU A 6 -7.79 2.13 6.74
CA LEU A 6 -6.79 2.58 5.76
C LEU A 6 -6.42 4.06 5.92
N LEU A 7 -5.15 4.40 5.62
CA LEU A 7 -4.77 5.81 5.51
C LEU A 7 -5.73 6.51 4.55
N PRO A 8 -6.12 7.77 4.81
CA PRO A 8 -7.10 8.49 3.99
C PRO A 8 -6.80 8.43 2.47
N ASP A 9 -5.51 8.43 2.11
CA ASP A 9 -5.03 8.47 0.72
C ASP A 9 -4.58 7.09 0.19
N TRP A 10 -5.03 6.00 0.82
CA TRP A 10 -4.59 4.64 0.47
C TRP A 10 -4.84 4.28 -1.00
N LEU A 11 -5.93 4.77 -1.58
CA LEU A 11 -6.29 4.48 -2.96
C LEU A 11 -5.32 5.15 -3.95
N GLU A 12 -4.86 6.36 -3.63
CA GLU A 12 -3.84 7.06 -4.42
C GLU A 12 -2.51 6.31 -4.38
N HIS A 13 -2.07 5.91 -3.17
CA HIS A 13 -0.84 5.14 -3.00
C HIS A 13 -0.90 3.76 -3.67
N LEU A 14 -2.06 3.09 -3.62
CA LEU A 14 -2.27 1.83 -4.31
C LEU A 14 -2.17 1.99 -5.83
N SER A 15 -2.87 3.00 -6.38
CA SER A 15 -2.86 3.29 -7.81
C SER A 15 -1.45 3.60 -8.31
N HIS A 16 -0.70 4.41 -7.56
CA HIS A 16 0.68 4.76 -7.91
C HIS A 16 1.62 3.55 -7.81
N ALA A 17 1.55 2.79 -6.72
CA ALA A 17 2.37 1.59 -6.55
C ALA A 17 2.06 0.54 -7.65
N ARG A 18 0.80 0.42 -8.07
CA ARG A 18 0.41 -0.46 -9.18
C ARG A 18 0.97 0.02 -10.51
N ALA A 19 0.95 1.33 -10.77
CA ALA A 19 1.57 1.89 -11.97
C ALA A 19 3.07 1.54 -12.02
N LEU A 20 3.80 1.80 -10.93
CA LEU A 20 5.22 1.45 -10.82
C LEU A 20 5.47 -0.05 -11.01
N GLN A 21 4.64 -0.92 -10.40
CA GLN A 21 4.77 -2.36 -10.56
C GLN A 21 4.65 -2.79 -12.02
N LEU A 22 3.73 -2.18 -12.78
CA LEU A 22 3.48 -2.52 -14.18
C LEU A 22 4.51 -1.94 -15.15
N THR A 23 5.10 -0.79 -14.84
CA THR A 23 6.04 -0.10 -15.74
C THR A 23 7.51 -0.36 -15.42
N GLU A 24 7.84 -0.54 -14.14
CA GLU A 24 9.22 -0.61 -13.65
C GLU A 24 9.49 -1.90 -12.85
N GLY A 25 8.45 -2.53 -12.30
CA GLY A 25 8.53 -3.80 -11.59
C GLY A 25 8.24 -3.68 -10.09
N ALA A 26 8.19 -4.84 -9.43
CA ALA A 26 7.80 -4.95 -8.02
C ALA A 26 8.73 -4.16 -7.07
N ASP A 27 10.03 -4.10 -7.38
CA ASP A 27 11.01 -3.37 -6.56
C ASP A 27 10.73 -1.85 -6.53
N SER A 28 10.30 -1.25 -7.65
CA SER A 28 9.91 0.16 -7.69
C SER A 28 8.66 0.44 -6.87
N ALA A 29 7.66 -0.45 -6.93
CA ALA A 29 6.45 -0.35 -6.11
C ALA A 29 6.78 -0.45 -4.60
N TRP A 30 7.65 -1.39 -4.23
CA TRP A 30 8.14 -1.54 -2.86
C TRP A 30 8.90 -0.29 -2.39
N ALA A 31 9.85 0.20 -3.19
CA ALA A 31 10.65 1.37 -2.84
C ALA A 31 9.79 2.64 -2.62
N TYR A 32 8.72 2.80 -3.40
CA TYR A 32 7.75 3.87 -3.21
C TYR A 32 7.00 3.74 -1.88
N LEU A 33 6.44 2.57 -1.58
CA LEU A 33 5.70 2.33 -0.33
C LEU A 33 6.61 2.45 0.91
N GLU A 34 7.85 1.97 0.82
CA GLU A 34 8.85 2.11 1.87
C GLU A 34 9.22 3.58 2.12
N ARG A 35 9.32 4.39 1.06
CA ARG A 35 9.54 5.84 1.20
C ARG A 35 8.38 6.53 1.89
N ILE A 36 7.13 6.13 1.61
CA ILE A 36 5.95 6.64 2.32
C ILE A 36 6.04 6.28 3.79
N ARG A 37 6.36 5.03 4.12
CA ARG A 37 6.51 4.57 5.51
C ARG A 37 7.51 5.41 6.29
N GLN A 38 8.69 5.61 5.72
CA GLN A 38 9.79 6.35 6.33
C GLN A 38 9.49 7.85 6.51
N SER A 39 8.55 8.41 5.74
CA SER A 39 8.16 9.82 5.89
C SER A 39 7.09 10.06 6.95
N GLN A 40 6.53 9.00 7.54
CA GLN A 40 5.49 9.12 8.56
C GLN A 40 6.08 9.47 9.93
N PRO A 41 5.32 10.18 10.79
CA PRO A 41 5.71 10.41 12.18
C PRO A 41 5.93 9.12 12.99
N ASP A 42 5.22 8.05 12.63
CA ASP A 42 5.34 6.72 13.24
C ASP A 42 5.42 5.64 12.12
N PRO A 43 6.62 5.34 11.62
CA PRO A 43 6.82 4.36 10.54
C PRO A 43 6.39 2.94 10.91
N GLU A 44 6.46 2.56 12.19
CA GLU A 44 6.04 1.25 12.69
C GLU A 44 4.51 1.12 12.65
N ALA A 45 3.79 2.18 13.05
CA ALA A 45 2.34 2.23 12.92
C ALA A 45 1.87 2.13 11.46
N VAL A 46 2.70 2.55 10.49
CA VAL A 46 2.39 2.51 9.06
C VAL A 46 2.86 1.23 8.36
N GLN A 47 3.70 0.41 8.99
CA GLN A 47 4.14 -0.87 8.42
C GLN A 47 2.95 -1.76 8.03
N VAL A 48 1.92 -1.84 8.89
CA VAL A 48 0.73 -2.65 8.61
C VAL A 48 -0.01 -2.20 7.34
N TRP A 49 0.12 -0.92 6.96
CA TRP A 49 -0.47 -0.37 5.74
C TRP A 49 0.32 -0.77 4.51
N VAL A 50 1.63 -0.64 4.60
CA VAL A 50 2.57 -1.01 3.53
C VAL A 50 2.41 -2.48 3.20
N ASP A 51 2.36 -3.35 4.21
CA ASP A 51 2.18 -4.79 4.03
C ASP A 51 0.85 -5.11 3.32
N ARG A 52 -0.24 -4.44 3.70
CA ARG A 52 -1.56 -4.62 3.06
C ARG A 52 -1.57 -4.14 1.61
N LEU A 53 -0.93 -3.01 1.32
CA LEU A 53 -0.83 -2.49 -0.05
C LEU A 53 0.00 -3.44 -0.92
N LEU A 54 1.11 -3.97 -0.39
CA LEU A 54 1.93 -4.98 -1.09
C LEU A 54 1.14 -6.27 -1.35
N GLU A 55 0.43 -6.80 -0.35
CA GLU A 55 -0.46 -7.96 -0.50
C GLU A 55 -1.53 -7.69 -1.58
N ALA A 56 -2.16 -6.52 -1.57
CA ALA A 56 -3.18 -6.15 -2.54
C ALA A 56 -2.65 -6.15 -3.98
N LEU A 57 -1.40 -5.71 -4.20
CA LEU A 57 -0.78 -5.65 -5.53
C LEU A 57 -0.53 -7.03 -6.15
N GLU A 58 -0.58 -8.11 -5.37
CA GLU A 58 -0.53 -9.49 -5.87
C GLU A 58 -1.86 -9.94 -6.50
N HIS A 59 -2.95 -9.21 -6.25
CA HIS A 59 -4.27 -9.54 -6.78
C HIS A 59 -4.54 -8.90 -8.16
N PRO A 60 -5.39 -9.53 -9.00
CA PRO A 60 -5.86 -8.91 -10.25
C PRO A 60 -6.64 -7.61 -10.03
N ASP A 61 -7.37 -7.52 -8.91
CA ASP A 61 -8.13 -6.35 -8.46
C ASP A 61 -7.65 -5.94 -7.05
N PRO A 62 -6.59 -5.11 -6.96
CA PRO A 62 -6.04 -4.67 -5.68
C PRO A 62 -7.00 -3.82 -4.83
N GLU A 63 -7.88 -3.03 -5.46
CA GLU A 63 -8.83 -2.18 -4.77
C GLU A 63 -9.90 -3.02 -4.06
N ALA A 64 -10.44 -4.03 -4.75
CA ALA A 64 -11.37 -4.98 -4.16
C ALA A 64 -10.76 -5.77 -2.99
N ALA A 65 -9.47 -6.12 -3.07
CA ALA A 65 -8.75 -6.81 -2.00
C ALA A 65 -8.68 -5.97 -0.69
N LEU A 66 -8.65 -4.64 -0.81
CA LEU A 66 -8.53 -3.71 0.31
C LEU A 66 -9.85 -3.13 0.79
N SER A 67 -10.92 -3.20 -0.01
CA SER A 67 -12.23 -2.61 0.30
C SER A 67 -12.84 -3.05 1.65
N ARG A 68 -12.44 -4.20 2.20
CA ARG A 68 -12.88 -4.67 3.53
C ARG A 68 -12.22 -3.93 4.71
N TRP A 69 -11.20 -3.13 4.45
CA TRP A 69 -10.42 -2.36 5.43
C TRP A 69 -10.57 -0.84 5.25
N ALA A 70 -11.28 -0.41 4.21
CA ALA A 70 -11.66 0.97 3.95
C ALA A 70 -12.88 1.35 4.79
#